data_AF-A0A4Q5TR97-F1
#
_entry.id   AF-A0A4Q5TR97-F1
#
_cell.length_a   1.000
_cell.length_b   1.000
_cell.length_c   1.000
_cell.angle_alpha   90.00
_cell.angle_beta   90.00
_cell.angle_gamma   90.00
#
_symmetry.space_group_name_H-M   'P 1'
#
loop_
_entity.id
_entity.type
_entity.pdbx_description
1 polymer ?
#
loop_
_entity_poly.entity_id
_entity_poly.type
_entity_poly.pdbx_seq_one_letter_code
_entity_poly.pdbx_strand_id
1 'polypeptide(L)' 'MRSSTMLKKLLQSNTVTLSMNDGQITVDVANNNSGNYKTVTATTVSNGYKKAYNAVLKVAIDRDLNF' A
#
# COMPACT_ATOMS: atom_id res chain seq x y z
N MET A 1 28.65 1.61 -7.55
CA MET A 1 27.18 1.52 -7.28
C MET A 1 26.95 0.72 -6.01
N ARG A 2 26.68 1.38 -4.87
CA ARG A 2 26.26 0.68 -3.64
C ARG A 2 24.72 0.67 -3.60
N SER A 3 24.11 -0.30 -4.28
CA SER A 3 22.67 -0.51 -4.18
C SER A 3 22.34 -0.89 -2.73
N SER A 4 21.44 -0.14 -2.11
CA SER A 4 20.93 -0.33 -0.75
C SER A 4 20.62 -1.81 -0.49
N THR A 5 21.46 -2.47 0.30
CA THR A 5 21.37 -3.90 0.64
C THR A 5 20.05 -4.26 1.28
N MET A 6 19.41 -3.32 1.99
CA MET A 6 18.06 -3.51 2.54
C MET A 6 16.98 -3.59 1.47
N LEU A 7 16.95 -2.68 0.49
CA LEU A 7 15.97 -2.74 -0.59
C LEU A 7 16.14 -4.02 -1.41
N LYS A 8 17.39 -4.42 -1.67
CA LYS A 8 17.69 -5.67 -2.36
C LYS A 8 17.21 -6.90 -1.57
N LYS A 9 17.45 -6.94 -0.26
CA LYS A 9 16.93 -8.01 0.62
C LYS A 9 15.40 -8.03 0.67
N LEU A 10 14.77 -6.86 0.74
CA LEU A 10 13.32 -6.73 0.70
C LEU A 10 12.75 -7.25 -0.63
N LEU A 11 13.35 -6.90 -1.76
CA LEU A 11 12.92 -7.38 -3.08
C LEU A 11 13.21 -8.87 -3.31
N GLN A 12 14.24 -9.44 -2.67
CA GLN A 12 14.56 -10.87 -2.77
C GLN A 12 13.65 -11.76 -1.93
N SER A 13 13.20 -11.25 -0.78
CA SER A 13 12.33 -12.00 0.15
C SER A 13 10.84 -11.82 -0.11
N ASN A 14 10.45 -10.92 -1.01
CA ASN A 14 9.04 -10.68 -1.32
C ASN A 14 8.76 -10.89 -2.80
N THR A 15 7.71 -11.65 -3.09
CA THR A 15 7.13 -11.74 -4.42
C THR A 15 5.97 -10.76 -4.50
N VAL A 16 5.98 -9.90 -5.52
CA VAL A 16 4.88 -8.99 -5.81
C VAL A 16 4.24 -9.43 -7.12
N THR A 17 2.96 -9.78 -7.07
CA THR A 17 2.18 -10.19 -8.23
C THR A 17 1.09 -9.17 -8.47
N LEU A 18 0.98 -8.69 -9.70
CA LEU A 18 -0.17 -7.92 -10.16
C LEU A 18 -1.11 -8.87 -10.90
N SER A 19 -2.34 -8.99 -10.44
CA SER A 19 -3.38 -9.82 -11.06
C SER A 19 -4.61 -8.96 -11.37
N MET A 20 -5.28 -9.30 -12.46
CA MET A 20 -6.53 -8.68 -12.87
C MET A 20 -7.54 -9.79 -13.11
N ASN A 21 -8.64 -9.79 -12.37
CA ASN A 21 -9.72 -10.77 -12.50
C ASN A 21 -11.06 -10.06 -12.47
N ASP A 22 -11.93 -10.33 -13.44
CA ASP A 22 -13.26 -9.72 -13.60
C ASP A 22 -13.28 -8.18 -13.45
N GLY A 23 -12.28 -7.49 -14.01
CA GLY A 23 -12.16 -6.02 -13.94
C GLY A 23 -11.60 -5.48 -12.62
N GLN A 24 -11.34 -6.34 -11.63
CA GLN A 24 -10.70 -5.98 -10.38
C GLN A 24 -9.19 -6.18 -10.47
N ILE A 25 -8.43 -5.14 -10.07
CA ILE A 25 -6.96 -5.18 -9.99
C ILE A 25 -6.56 -5.47 -8.55
N THR A 26 -5.73 -6.50 -8.38
CA THR A 26 -5.18 -6.96 -7.10
C THR A 26 -3.65 -7.00 -7.16
N VAL A 27 -3.01 -6.50 -6.10
CA VAL A 27 -1.56 -6.58 -5.88
C VAL A 27 -1.32 -7.50 -4.70
N ASP A 28 -0.74 -8.65 -4.96
CA ASP A 28 -0.42 -9.64 -3.95
C ASP A 28 1.04 -9.53 -3.56
N VAL A 29 1.30 -9.33 -2.28
CA VAL A 29 2.64 -9.29 -1.70
C VAL A 29 2.80 -10.51 -0.81
N ALA A 30 3.64 -11.45 -1.24
CA ALA A 30 3.99 -12.63 -0.48
C ALA A 30 5.41 -12.50 0.07
N ASN A 31 5.60 -12.68 1.36
CA ASN A 31 6.93 -12.86 1.92
C ASN A 31 7.31 -14.34 1.83
N ASN A 32 8.28 -14.64 0.97
CA ASN A 32 8.72 -16.00 0.67
C ASN A 32 9.34 -16.73 1.87
N ASN A 33 9.81 -16.01 2.90
CA ASN A 33 10.44 -16.61 4.06
C ASN A 33 9.45 -16.94 5.19
N SER A 34 8.37 -16.17 5.31
CA SER A 34 7.41 -16.33 6.43
C SER A 34 6.06 -16.92 6.01
N GLY A 35 5.81 -17.06 4.71
CA GLY A 35 4.50 -17.47 4.17
C GLY A 35 3.39 -16.43 4.39
N ASN A 36 3.75 -15.22 4.86
CA ASN A 36 2.78 -14.14 5.05
C ASN A 36 2.36 -13.61 3.69
N TYR A 37 1.07 -13.65 3.43
CA TYR A 37 0.45 -13.17 2.22
C TYR A 37 -0.44 -11.97 2.54
N LYS A 38 -0.25 -10.88 1.79
CA LYS A 38 -1.16 -9.73 1.84
C LYS A 38 -1.60 -9.35 0.44
N THR A 39 -2.90 -9.30 0.25
CA THR A 39 -3.53 -8.73 -0.95
C THR A 39 -3.87 -7.27 -0.71
N VAL A 40 -3.43 -6.43 -1.63
CA VAL A 40 -3.80 -5.02 -1.74
C VAL A 40 -4.68 -4.86 -2.96
N THR A 41 -5.96 -4.59 -2.75
CA THR A 41 -6.90 -4.35 -3.85
C THR A 41 -7.00 -2.85 -4.15
N ALA A 42 -7.46 -2.49 -5.35
CA ALA A 42 -7.82 -1.10 -5.66
C ALA A 42 -8.80 -0.50 -4.61
N THR A 43 -9.73 -1.31 -4.11
CA THR A 43 -10.64 -0.94 -3.01
C THR A 43 -9.90 -0.66 -1.71
N THR A 44 -8.91 -1.47 -1.34
CA THR A 44 -8.07 -1.27 -0.15
C THR A 44 -7.33 0.07 -0.23
N VAL A 45 -6.77 0.39 -1.40
CA VAL A 45 -6.09 1.67 -1.64
C VAL A 45 -7.08 2.84 -1.56
N SER A 46 -8.24 2.73 -2.22
CA SER A 46 -9.29 3.75 -2.20
C SER A 46 -9.79 4.05 -0.78
N ASN A 47 -10.01 3.01 0.02
CA ASN A 47 -10.40 3.16 1.43
C ASN A 47 -9.29 3.80 2.28
N GLY A 48 -8.03 3.42 2.05
CA GLY A 48 -6.88 4.06 2.69
C GLY A 48 -6.79 5.55 2.39
N TYR A 49 -6.97 5.93 1.12
CA TYR A 49 -7.02 7.32 0.68
C TYR A 49 -8.15 8.10 1.35
N LYS A 50 -9.39 7.57 1.33
CA LYS A 50 -10.54 8.21 1.99
C LYS A 50 -10.30 8.43 3.48
N LYS A 51 -9.69 7.45 4.17
CA LYS A 51 -9.36 7.57 5.60
C LYS A 51 -8.32 8.67 5.84
N ALA A 52 -7.26 8.72 5.03
CA ALA A 52 -6.24 9.75 5.13
C ALA A 52 -6.82 11.14 4.85
N TYR A 53 -7.63 11.27 3.79
CA TYR A 53 -8.32 12.51 3.44
C TYR A 53 -9.21 13.00 4.58
N ASN A 54 -10.05 12.13 5.15
CA ASN A 54 -10.93 12.50 6.26
C ASN A 54 -10.16 12.90 7.52
N ALA A 55 -9.01 12.26 7.78
CA ALA A 55 -8.16 12.64 8.90
C ALA A 55 -7.57 14.05 8.70
N VAL A 56 -7.11 14.37 7.50
CA VAL A 56 -6.61 15.71 7.15
C VAL A 56 -7.73 16.75 7.22
N LEU A 57 -8.91 16.44 6.66
CA LEU A 57 -10.07 17.31 6.70
C LEU A 57 -10.50 17.64 8.13
N LYS A 58 -10.53 16.62 9.01
CA LYS A 58 -10.82 16.83 10.43
C LYS A 58 -9.82 17.80 11.07
N VAL A 59 -8.52 17.63 10.81
CA VAL A 59 -7.49 18.53 11.33
C VAL A 59 -7.65 19.95 10.78
N ALA A 60 -8.01 20.10 9.50
CA ALA A 60 -8.26 21.40 8.89
C ALA A 60 -9.44 22.12 9.56
N ILE A 61 -10.55 21.42 9.81
CA ILE A 61 -11.71 21.95 10.52
C ILE A 61 -11.38 22.29 11.98
N ASP A 62 -10.76 21.36 12.70
CA ASP A 62 -10.40 21.53 14.12
C ASP A 62 -9.43 22.71 14.34
N ARG A 63 -8.64 23.05 13.32
CA ARG A 63 -7.65 24.15 13.37
C ARG A 63 -8.09 25.41 12.62
N ASP A 64 -9.33 25.44 12.13
CA ASP A 64 -9.88 26.54 11.33
C ASP A 64 -8.95 26.98 10.18
N LEU A 65 -8.31 25.98 9.55
CA LEU A 65 -7.36 26.21 8.49
C LEU A 65 -8.12 26.39 7.18
N ASN A 66 -8.27 27.64 6.76
CA ASN A 66 -8.83 28.00 5.46
C ASN A 66 -7.73 27.88 4.40
N PHE A 67 -7.86 26.89 3.51
CA PHE A 67 -7.00 26.69 2.34
C PHE A 67 -7.83 26.77 1.05
#